data_AF-A0AB38ZAD9-F1
#
_entry.id   AF-A0AB38ZAD9-F1
#
_cell.length_a   1.000
_cell.length_b   1.000
_cell.length_c   1.000
_cell.angle_alpha   90.00
_cell.angle_beta   90.00
_cell.angle_gamma   90.00
#
_symmetry.space_group_name_H-M   'P 1'
#
loop_
_entity.id
_entity.type
_entity.pdbx_description
1 polymer ?
#
loop_
_entity_poly.entity_id
_entity_poly.type
_entity_poly.pdbx_seq_one_letter_code
_entity_poly.pdbx_strand_id
1 'polypeptide(L)'
;MMDNEHEVQTGNLFSEDTPKMPEGYYSGDKPNLNLPAFVEQHIKSRPYSTNEDYGIDSFSEPINAQREYDIFNMHAYWSKKAHEAIEQYIEHYTQPGDLVLDQFCGSGGTALSALSLGRKAIAIDRSPAATFISNGFCSSTDLPKLNEEYARLMQKVSSPISELYNSNCHICGSKAIIHYQVYSMTFQCLKCLRKTPLARCTPVDNSSNAYYCPYCGDIIKTSQEKTGYQLIET
;
A
#
# COMPACT_ATOMS: atom_id res chain seq x y z
N MET A 1 -23.67 -10.62 -13.36
CA MET A 1 -23.67 -9.38 -14.16
C MET A 1 -23.79 -8.24 -13.17
N MET A 2 -22.65 -7.76 -12.70
CA MET A 2 -22.55 -6.53 -11.93
C MET A 2 -21.47 -5.74 -12.68
N ASP A 3 -21.92 -4.68 -13.34
CA ASP A 3 -21.09 -3.76 -14.09
C ASP A 3 -20.17 -3.05 -13.09
N ASN A 4 -18.88 -3.31 -13.23
CA ASN A 4 -17.84 -2.72 -12.40
C ASN A 4 -17.39 -1.45 -13.13
N GLU A 5 -18.12 -0.34 -12.91
CA GLU A 5 -17.71 1.00 -13.33
C GLU A 5 -16.59 1.51 -12.42
N HIS A 6 -15.43 0.87 -12.49
CA HIS A 6 -14.17 1.55 -12.23
C HIS A 6 -13.56 1.78 -13.60
N GLU A 7 -13.81 2.96 -14.19
CA GLU A 7 -12.94 3.49 -15.23
C GLU A 7 -11.52 3.49 -14.66
N VAL A 8 -10.75 2.48 -15.06
CA VAL A 8 -9.30 2.49 -14.90
C VAL A 8 -8.87 3.75 -15.63
N GLN A 9 -8.45 4.78 -14.88
CA GLN A 9 -7.73 5.89 -15.47
C GLN A 9 -6.44 5.32 -16.06
N THR A 10 -6.53 4.86 -17.31
CA THR A 10 -5.39 4.48 -18.14
C THR A 10 -4.71 5.76 -18.61
N GLY A 11 -4.34 6.64 -17.68
CA GLY A 11 -3.26 7.57 -17.90
C GLY A 11 -1.99 6.74 -17.89
N ASN A 12 -1.32 6.63 -19.02
CA ASN A 12 -0.01 6.01 -19.07
C ASN A 12 0.92 6.90 -18.22
N LEU A 13 1.15 6.53 -16.96
CA LEU A 13 2.06 7.23 -16.03
C LEU A 13 3.48 7.39 -16.62
N PHE A 14 3.79 6.60 -17.64
CA PHE A 14 5.04 6.63 -18.37
C PHE A 14 4.75 6.72 -19.88
N SER A 15 5.39 7.67 -20.57
CA SER A 15 5.39 7.71 -22.03
C SER A 15 6.17 6.52 -22.59
N GLU A 16 5.49 5.65 -23.35
CA GLU A 16 5.85 4.47 -24.18
C GLU A 16 7.11 3.61 -23.87
N ASP A 17 8.21 4.11 -23.32
CA ASP A 17 9.34 3.33 -22.83
C ASP A 17 9.48 3.51 -21.31
N THR A 18 8.90 2.59 -20.53
CA THR A 18 9.07 2.61 -19.07
C THR A 18 10.57 2.44 -18.74
N PRO A 19 11.20 3.40 -18.03
CA PRO A 19 12.62 3.30 -17.71
C PRO A 19 12.90 2.04 -16.89
N LYS A 20 13.74 1.15 -17.42
CA LYS A 20 14.25 0.00 -16.68
C LYS A 20 15.50 0.41 -15.92
N MET A 21 15.52 0.11 -14.63
CA MET A 21 16.74 0.22 -13.86
C MET A 21 17.78 -0.76 -14.42
N PRO A 22 18.99 -0.30 -14.79
CA PRO A 22 20.00 -1.19 -15.35
C PRO A 22 20.49 -2.21 -14.32
N GLU A 23 20.99 -3.34 -14.80
CA GLU A 23 21.50 -4.41 -13.94
C GLU A 23 22.65 -3.90 -13.05
N GLY A 24 22.59 -4.25 -11.76
CA GLY A 24 23.61 -3.85 -10.77
C GLY A 24 23.46 -2.44 -10.20
N TYR A 25 22.43 -1.67 -10.56
CA TYR A 25 22.18 -0.32 -10.01
C TYR A 25 21.32 -0.32 -8.74
N TYR A 26 20.70 -1.46 -8.40
CA TYR A 26 20.14 -1.68 -7.07
C TYR A 26 21.08 -2.55 -6.26
N SER A 27 21.55 -1.99 -5.14
CA SER A 27 22.52 -2.65 -4.26
C SER A 27 21.91 -3.16 -2.95
N GLY A 28 20.62 -2.90 -2.70
CA GLY A 28 19.91 -3.37 -1.50
C GLY A 28 20.57 -2.90 -0.22
N ASP A 29 21.24 -3.83 0.48
CA ASP A 29 21.98 -3.64 1.74
C ASP A 29 23.49 -3.42 1.54
N LYS A 30 23.96 -3.38 0.29
CA LYS A 30 25.39 -3.24 -0.07
C LYS A 30 25.70 -1.89 -0.70
N PRO A 31 26.97 -1.47 -0.75
CA PRO A 31 27.40 -0.33 -1.56
C PRO A 31 27.08 -0.55 -3.04
N ASN A 32 26.65 0.51 -3.72
CA ASN A 32 26.44 0.50 -5.16
C ASN A 32 27.73 0.88 -5.89
N LEU A 33 28.43 -0.12 -6.45
CA LEU A 33 29.69 0.09 -7.18
C LEU A 33 29.49 0.81 -8.52
N ASN A 34 28.26 0.84 -9.06
CA ASN A 34 27.93 1.48 -10.32
C ASN A 34 27.51 2.95 -10.16
N LEU A 35 27.31 3.43 -8.92
CA LEU A 35 26.91 4.81 -8.65
C LEU A 35 27.89 5.86 -9.22
N PRO A 36 29.23 5.71 -9.11
CA PRO A 36 30.15 6.66 -9.71
C PRO A 36 29.99 6.74 -11.23
N ALA A 37 29.89 5.58 -11.90
CA ALA A 37 29.71 5.52 -13.35
C ALA A 37 28.37 6.15 -13.79
N PHE A 38 27.31 5.95 -13.01
CA PHE A 38 26.02 6.61 -13.22
C PHE A 38 26.16 8.13 -13.23
N VAL A 39 26.77 8.68 -12.18
CA VAL A 39 26.93 10.12 -12.00
C VAL A 39 27.79 10.71 -13.11
N GLU A 40 28.90 10.06 -13.46
CA GLU A 40 29.76 10.48 -14.56
C GLU A 40 29.04 10.51 -15.91
N GLN A 41 28.23 9.49 -16.21
CA GLN A 41 27.45 9.43 -17.44
C GLN A 41 26.44 10.57 -17.53
N HIS A 42 25.74 10.86 -16.43
CA HIS A 42 24.72 11.91 -16.40
C HIS A 42 25.34 13.32 -16.44
N ILE A 43 26.46 13.55 -15.77
CA ILE A 43 27.21 14.82 -15.85
C ILE A 43 27.71 15.07 -17.28
N LYS A 44 28.14 14.05 -18.03
CA LYS A 44 28.54 14.21 -19.44
C LYS A 44 27.38 14.69 -20.32
N SER A 45 26.16 14.24 -20.04
CA SER A 45 24.97 14.63 -20.81
C SER A 45 24.46 16.04 -20.46
N ARG A 46 24.65 16.47 -19.20
CA ARG A 46 24.32 17.82 -18.72
C ARG A 46 25.43 18.33 -17.79
N PRO A 47 26.50 18.91 -18.36
CA PRO A 47 27.61 19.39 -17.55
C PRO A 47 27.17 20.53 -16.64
N TYR A 48 27.56 20.44 -15.38
CA TYR A 48 27.33 21.52 -14.42
C TYR A 48 28.16 22.76 -14.81
N SER A 49 27.51 23.91 -14.96
CA SER A 49 28.14 25.19 -15.26
C SER A 49 28.15 26.06 -14.01
N THR A 50 29.33 26.50 -13.57
CA THR A 50 29.47 27.45 -12.45
C THR A 50 29.11 28.89 -12.81
N ASN A 51 28.87 29.16 -14.10
CA ASN A 51 28.61 30.50 -14.64
C ASN A 51 27.10 30.75 -14.86
N GLU A 52 26.26 29.76 -14.60
CA GLU A 52 24.81 29.91 -14.63
C GLU A 52 24.33 30.29 -13.24
N ASP A 53 23.76 31.49 -13.11
CA ASP A 53 23.10 31.91 -11.89
C ASP A 53 21.78 31.13 -11.76
N TYR A 54 21.59 30.40 -10.65
CA TYR A 54 20.39 29.59 -10.44
C TYR A 54 19.20 30.51 -10.14
N GLY A 55 18.57 31.00 -11.21
CA GLY A 55 17.51 32.02 -11.17
C GLY A 55 16.09 31.49 -10.93
N ILE A 56 15.93 30.35 -10.25
CA ILE A 56 14.61 29.81 -9.89
C ILE A 56 14.19 30.43 -8.56
N ASP A 57 13.04 31.10 -8.55
CA ASP A 57 12.47 31.69 -7.32
C ASP A 57 12.13 30.64 -6.27
N SER A 58 11.98 31.07 -5.01
CA SER A 58 11.52 30.16 -3.95
C SER A 58 10.08 29.70 -4.20
N PHE A 59 9.84 28.40 -4.09
CA PHE A 59 8.50 27.82 -4.14
C PHE A 59 7.65 28.38 -2.99
N SER A 60 6.65 29.19 -3.34
CA SER A 60 5.77 29.89 -2.40
C SER A 60 4.29 29.53 -2.57
N GLU A 61 3.98 28.74 -3.59
CA GLU A 61 2.62 28.30 -3.87
C GLU A 61 2.13 27.27 -2.84
N PRO A 62 0.83 27.28 -2.49
CA PRO A 62 0.25 26.24 -1.64
C PRO A 62 0.35 24.87 -2.30
N ILE A 63 0.87 23.89 -1.55
CA ILE A 63 0.95 22.50 -2.01
C ILE A 63 -0.47 21.93 -2.10
N ASN A 64 -0.88 21.58 -3.32
CA ASN A 64 -2.13 20.87 -3.55
C ASN A 64 -1.83 19.37 -3.63
N ALA A 65 -2.26 18.59 -2.63
CA ALA A 65 -2.09 17.14 -2.65
C ALA A 65 -3.31 16.44 -2.03
N GLN A 66 -3.78 15.38 -2.68
CA GLN A 66 -4.77 14.47 -2.10
C GLN A 66 -4.07 13.23 -1.52
N ARG A 67 -4.59 12.65 -0.45
CA ARG A 67 -3.97 11.50 0.24
C ARG A 67 -4.44 10.14 -0.31
N GLU A 68 -5.27 10.11 -1.33
CA GLU A 68 -6.01 8.92 -1.75
C GLU A 68 -5.61 8.47 -3.17
N TYR A 69 -4.40 7.94 -3.29
CA TYR A 69 -3.94 7.34 -4.54
C TYR A 69 -3.52 5.89 -4.36
N ASP A 70 -3.80 5.05 -5.36
CA ASP A 70 -3.50 3.62 -5.34
C ASP A 70 -2.00 3.36 -5.11
N ILE A 71 -1.13 4.18 -5.69
CA ILE A 71 0.32 4.08 -5.49
C ILE A 71 0.72 4.40 -4.04
N PHE A 72 0.07 5.38 -3.42
CA PHE A 72 0.32 5.71 -2.02
C PHE A 72 -0.05 4.54 -1.10
N ASN A 73 -1.16 3.88 -1.41
CA ASN A 73 -1.74 2.77 -0.64
C ASN A 73 -1.11 1.39 -0.94
N MET A 74 -0.34 1.24 -2.03
CA MET A 74 0.21 -0.04 -2.47
C MET A 74 1.07 -0.77 -1.41
N HIS A 75 1.78 -0.03 -0.55
CA HIS A 75 2.54 -0.60 0.55
C HIS A 75 2.58 0.33 1.75
N ALA A 76 2.27 -0.13 2.97
CA ALA A 76 2.39 0.72 4.16
C ALA A 76 3.87 1.07 4.45
N TYR A 77 4.16 2.35 4.69
CA TYR A 77 5.47 2.76 5.19
C TYR A 77 5.27 3.99 6.08
N TRP A 78 6.02 4.09 7.17
CA TRP A 78 5.85 5.18 8.12
C TRP A 78 6.27 6.51 7.49
N SER A 79 5.56 7.59 7.80
CA SER A 79 5.89 8.98 7.38
C SER A 79 5.91 9.28 5.87
N LYS A 80 5.26 8.44 5.04
CA LYS A 80 5.10 8.69 3.61
C LYS A 80 4.56 10.08 3.31
N LYS A 81 5.11 10.69 2.26
CA LYS A 81 4.60 11.93 1.68
C LYS A 81 3.75 11.60 0.44
N ALA A 82 2.74 12.42 0.20
CA ALA A 82 1.96 12.37 -1.02
C ALA A 82 2.88 12.74 -2.21
N HIS A 83 2.77 12.01 -3.32
CA HIS A 83 3.71 12.13 -4.42
C HIS A 83 3.50 13.41 -5.22
N GLU A 84 2.26 13.89 -5.33
CA GLU A 84 1.87 15.16 -5.97
C GLU A 84 2.55 16.34 -5.29
N ALA A 85 2.67 16.28 -3.95
CA ALA A 85 3.39 17.29 -3.20
C ALA A 85 4.87 17.31 -3.58
N ILE A 86 5.47 16.15 -3.84
CA ILE A 86 6.87 16.05 -4.23
C ILE A 86 7.05 16.47 -5.70
N GLU A 87 6.14 16.06 -6.58
CA GLU A 87 6.14 16.41 -8.01
C GLU A 87 6.17 17.91 -8.22
N GLN A 88 5.34 18.67 -7.50
CA GLN A 88 5.33 20.14 -7.56
C GLN A 88 6.72 20.77 -7.27
N TYR A 89 7.47 20.21 -6.30
CA TYR A 89 8.83 20.68 -6.03
C TYR A 89 9.79 20.27 -7.14
N ILE A 90 9.70 19.04 -7.64
CA ILE A 90 10.56 18.55 -8.71
C ILE A 90 10.34 19.37 -9.98
N GLU A 91 9.09 19.64 -10.36
CA GLU A 91 8.75 20.45 -11.52
C GLU A 91 9.26 21.88 -11.40
N HIS A 92 9.14 22.48 -10.21
CA HIS A 92 9.57 23.86 -9.99
C HIS A 92 11.10 24.02 -10.04
N TYR A 93 11.85 23.10 -9.42
CA TYR A 93 13.31 23.25 -9.24
C TYR A 93 14.15 22.51 -10.29
N THR A 94 13.54 21.69 -11.15
CA THR A 94 14.27 20.84 -12.13
C THR A 94 13.60 20.82 -13.49
N GLN A 95 14.36 20.47 -14.52
CA GLN A 95 13.89 20.25 -15.88
C GLN A 95 13.87 18.74 -16.23
N PRO A 96 13.04 18.30 -17.20
CA PRO A 96 13.13 16.94 -17.72
C PRO A 96 14.57 16.58 -18.10
N GLY A 97 15.00 15.38 -17.72
CA GLY A 97 16.37 14.91 -17.89
C GLY A 97 17.34 15.27 -16.76
N ASP A 98 16.97 16.15 -15.82
CA ASP A 98 17.81 16.45 -14.65
C ASP A 98 17.92 15.25 -13.70
N LEU A 99 18.97 15.28 -12.87
CA LEU A 99 19.25 14.25 -11.87
C LEU A 99 18.79 14.71 -10.49
N VAL A 100 17.83 13.98 -9.91
CA VAL A 100 17.30 14.20 -8.56
C VAL A 100 17.95 13.23 -7.59
N LEU A 101 18.44 13.75 -6.46
CA LEU A 101 19.01 12.95 -5.37
C LEU A 101 18.12 13.02 -4.13
N ASP A 102 17.75 11.85 -3.61
CA ASP A 102 17.16 11.70 -2.29
C ASP A 102 18.03 10.77 -1.44
N GLN A 103 18.69 11.34 -0.44
CA GLN A 103 19.59 10.62 0.46
C GLN A 103 18.88 9.89 1.62
N PHE A 104 17.57 10.11 1.79
CA PHE A 104 16.71 9.49 2.81
C PHE A 104 15.37 9.08 2.19
N CYS A 105 15.44 8.27 1.14
CA CYS A 105 14.30 8.09 0.23
C CYS A 105 13.09 7.38 0.86
N GLY A 106 13.25 6.67 1.98
CA GLY A 106 12.18 5.92 2.61
C GLY A 106 11.50 4.98 1.62
N SER A 107 10.20 5.11 1.41
CA SER A 107 9.47 4.30 0.44
C SER A 107 9.70 4.70 -1.03
N GLY A 108 10.58 5.66 -1.33
CA GLY A 108 10.94 6.00 -2.71
C GLY A 108 10.02 7.00 -3.41
N GLY A 109 9.21 7.77 -2.67
CA GLY A 109 8.28 8.73 -3.26
C GLY A 109 8.96 9.73 -4.19
N THR A 110 10.11 10.28 -3.79
CA THR A 110 10.90 11.22 -4.60
C THR A 110 11.42 10.60 -5.89
N ALA A 111 11.89 9.35 -5.85
CA ALA A 111 12.38 8.66 -7.04
C ALA A 111 11.24 8.36 -8.02
N LEU A 112 10.10 7.90 -7.51
CA LEU A 112 8.90 7.68 -8.31
C LEU A 112 8.49 8.98 -9.02
N SER A 113 8.31 10.06 -8.27
CA SER A 113 7.93 11.39 -8.79
C SER A 113 8.94 11.94 -9.81
N ALA A 114 10.25 11.77 -9.55
CA ALA A 114 11.27 12.17 -10.51
C ALA A 114 11.15 11.39 -11.82
N LEU A 115 10.96 10.07 -11.74
CA LEU A 115 10.85 9.21 -12.92
C LEU A 115 9.57 9.46 -13.72
N SER A 116 8.41 9.64 -13.07
CA SER A 116 7.14 9.98 -13.73
C SER A 116 7.22 11.32 -14.46
N LEU A 117 7.97 12.28 -13.91
CA LEU A 117 8.23 13.57 -14.53
C LEU A 117 9.37 13.55 -15.58
N GLY A 118 9.94 12.38 -15.92
CA GLY A 118 10.99 12.27 -16.93
C GLY A 118 12.38 12.77 -16.48
N ARG A 119 12.63 12.83 -15.16
CA ARG A 119 13.95 13.05 -14.57
C ARG A 119 14.67 11.72 -14.34
N LYS A 120 15.92 11.79 -13.92
CA LYS A 120 16.70 10.65 -13.40
C LYS A 120 16.74 10.74 -11.88
N ALA A 121 16.86 9.62 -11.20
CA ALA A 121 16.81 9.58 -9.74
C ALA A 121 17.96 8.76 -9.15
N ILE A 122 18.53 9.25 -8.06
CA ILE A 122 19.33 8.49 -7.09
C ILE A 122 18.55 8.49 -5.78
N ALA A 123 18.19 7.30 -5.31
CA ALA A 123 17.50 7.11 -4.05
C ALA A 123 18.36 6.25 -3.12
N ILE A 124 18.68 6.79 -1.96
CA ILE A 124 19.51 6.15 -0.94
C ILE A 124 18.71 6.12 0.35
N ASP A 125 18.77 4.98 1.03
CA ASP A 125 18.29 4.86 2.40
C ASP A 125 19.18 3.86 3.14
N ARG A 126 19.30 4.04 4.45
CA ARG A 126 20.04 3.11 5.30
C ARG A 126 19.27 1.80 5.50
N SER A 127 17.94 1.84 5.44
CA SER A 127 17.07 0.70 5.68
C SER A 127 16.96 -0.17 4.42
N PRO A 128 17.37 -1.45 4.46
CA PRO A 128 17.18 -2.37 3.35
C PRO A 128 15.70 -2.56 2.98
N ALA A 129 14.79 -2.42 3.94
CA ALA A 129 13.35 -2.48 3.68
C ALA A 129 12.87 -1.25 2.89
N ALA A 130 13.42 -0.07 3.19
CA ALA A 130 13.12 1.16 2.45
C ALA A 130 13.61 1.06 1.00
N THR A 131 14.86 0.65 0.81
CA THR A 131 15.44 0.49 -0.54
C THR A 131 14.71 -0.60 -1.34
N PHE A 132 14.28 -1.69 -0.70
CA PHE A 132 13.47 -2.74 -1.35
C PHE A 132 12.11 -2.20 -1.83
N ILE A 133 11.39 -1.47 -0.97
CA ILE A 133 10.09 -0.87 -1.32
C ILE A 133 10.26 0.18 -2.42
N SER A 134 11.24 1.07 -2.29
CA SER A 134 11.57 2.08 -3.30
C SER A 134 11.88 1.44 -4.65
N ASN A 135 12.66 0.37 -4.66
CA ASN A 135 12.97 -0.38 -5.87
C ASN A 135 11.71 -0.98 -6.50
N GLY A 136 10.82 -1.56 -5.69
CA GLY A 136 9.55 -2.10 -6.16
C GLY A 136 8.66 -1.03 -6.82
N PHE A 137 8.56 0.16 -6.22
CA PHE A 137 7.80 1.28 -6.79
C PHE A 137 8.38 1.81 -8.09
N CYS A 138 9.70 1.84 -8.22
CA CYS A 138 10.38 2.39 -9.39
C CYS A 138 10.62 1.34 -10.51
N SER A 139 10.32 0.07 -10.24
CA SER A 139 10.54 -1.01 -11.21
C SER A 139 9.38 -1.10 -12.20
N SER A 140 9.69 -1.07 -13.49
CA SER A 140 8.71 -1.38 -14.53
C SER A 140 8.27 -2.84 -14.45
N THR A 141 6.97 -3.11 -14.53
CA THR A 141 6.43 -4.48 -14.63
C THR A 141 5.77 -4.69 -15.98
N ASP A 142 6.07 -5.82 -16.62
CA ASP A 142 5.37 -6.28 -17.83
C ASP A 142 3.97 -6.75 -17.44
N LEU A 143 2.95 -5.90 -17.66
CA LEU A 143 1.57 -6.16 -17.27
C LEU A 143 0.98 -7.41 -17.97
N PRO A 144 1.15 -7.61 -19.29
CA PRO A 144 0.75 -8.86 -19.94
C PRO A 144 1.35 -10.10 -19.28
N LYS A 145 2.66 -10.12 -19.04
CA LYS A 145 3.33 -11.26 -18.40
C LYS A 145 2.88 -11.48 -16.96
N LEU A 146 2.66 -10.40 -16.21
CA LEU A 146 2.13 -10.48 -14.85
C LEU A 146 0.73 -11.12 -14.84
N ASN A 147 -0.14 -10.71 -15.76
CA ASN A 147 -1.49 -11.26 -15.89
C ASN A 147 -1.47 -12.74 -16.29
N GLU A 148 -0.57 -13.14 -17.18
CA GLU A 148 -0.37 -14.54 -17.58
C GLU A 148 0.06 -15.40 -16.38
N GLU A 149 1.08 -14.97 -15.64
CA GLU A 149 1.56 -15.70 -14.47
C GLU A 149 0.52 -15.73 -13.33
N TYR A 150 -0.22 -14.63 -13.14
CA TYR A 150 -1.34 -14.58 -12.21
C TYR A 150 -2.42 -15.61 -12.57
N ALA A 151 -2.85 -15.66 -13.83
CA ALA A 151 -3.86 -16.61 -14.30
C ALA A 151 -3.39 -18.06 -14.12
N ARG A 152 -2.12 -18.34 -14.45
CA ARG A 152 -1.49 -19.65 -14.24
C ARG A 152 -1.48 -20.06 -12.77
N LEU A 153 -1.09 -19.16 -11.86
CA LEU A 153 -1.10 -19.41 -10.42
C LEU A 153 -2.52 -19.68 -9.92
N MET A 154 -3.48 -18.84 -10.30
CA MET A 154 -4.88 -18.99 -9.93
C MET A 154 -5.45 -20.31 -10.44
N GLN A 155 -5.11 -20.76 -11.64
CA GLN A 155 -5.53 -22.08 -12.13
C GLN A 155 -5.01 -23.22 -11.25
N LYS A 156 -3.76 -23.11 -10.76
CA LYS A 156 -3.14 -24.14 -9.91
C LYS A 156 -3.70 -24.17 -8.48
N VAL A 157 -4.02 -23.00 -7.91
CA VAL A 157 -4.42 -22.88 -6.50
C VAL A 157 -5.92 -22.76 -6.28
N SER A 158 -6.69 -22.38 -7.32
CA SER A 158 -8.12 -22.12 -7.20
C SER A 158 -8.89 -23.32 -6.66
N SER A 159 -8.66 -24.54 -7.15
CA SER A 159 -9.43 -25.70 -6.72
C SER A 159 -9.21 -26.04 -5.24
N PRO A 160 -7.97 -26.22 -4.73
CA PRO A 160 -7.73 -26.47 -3.30
C PRO A 160 -8.21 -25.35 -2.38
N ILE A 161 -8.06 -24.10 -2.81
CA ILE A 161 -8.43 -22.94 -1.98
C ILE A 161 -9.94 -22.75 -1.97
N SER A 162 -10.62 -22.91 -3.11
CA SER A 162 -12.07 -22.69 -3.20
C SER A 162 -12.84 -23.57 -2.21
N GLU A 163 -12.39 -24.79 -1.94
CA GLU A 163 -13.00 -25.65 -0.93
C GLU A 163 -12.99 -25.05 0.48
N LEU A 164 -11.94 -24.29 0.84
CA LEU A 164 -11.83 -23.63 2.15
C LEU A 164 -12.78 -22.44 2.31
N TYR A 165 -13.21 -21.85 1.19
CA TYR A 165 -14.07 -20.65 1.18
C TYR A 165 -15.48 -20.96 0.67
N ASN A 166 -15.84 -22.23 0.47
CA ASN A 166 -17.19 -22.60 0.07
C ASN A 166 -18.12 -22.69 1.29
N SER A 167 -19.32 -22.13 1.16
CA SER A 167 -20.43 -22.29 2.09
C SER A 167 -21.73 -22.55 1.31
N ASN A 168 -22.84 -22.74 2.03
CA ASN A 168 -24.17 -22.81 1.45
C ASN A 168 -24.91 -21.51 1.76
N CYS A 169 -25.60 -20.95 0.77
CA CYS A 169 -26.47 -19.81 0.97
C CYS A 169 -27.58 -20.15 1.97
N HIS A 170 -27.70 -19.37 3.04
CA HIS A 170 -28.71 -19.58 4.09
C HIS A 170 -30.16 -19.31 3.61
N ILE A 171 -30.32 -18.68 2.43
CA ILE A 171 -31.62 -18.36 1.84
C ILE A 171 -32.05 -19.46 0.86
N CYS A 172 -31.20 -19.82 -0.11
CA CYS A 172 -31.58 -20.72 -1.20
C CYS A 172 -30.85 -22.07 -1.22
N GLY A 173 -29.87 -22.28 -0.34
CA GLY A 173 -29.12 -23.54 -0.23
C GLY A 173 -28.10 -23.80 -1.34
N SER A 174 -27.92 -22.89 -2.30
CA SER A 174 -26.88 -23.04 -3.33
C SER A 174 -25.47 -22.83 -2.77
N LYS A 175 -24.44 -23.29 -3.49
CA LYS A 175 -23.06 -22.97 -3.15
C LYS A 175 -22.85 -21.45 -3.16
N ALA A 176 -22.14 -20.95 -2.16
CA ALA A 176 -21.77 -19.56 -1.95
C ALA A 176 -20.28 -19.48 -1.57
N ILE A 177 -19.66 -18.31 -1.78
CA ILE A 177 -18.27 -18.05 -1.42
C ILE A 177 -18.25 -17.16 -0.18
N ILE A 178 -17.49 -17.56 0.83
CA ILE A 178 -17.24 -16.79 2.03
C ILE A 178 -16.25 -15.68 1.69
N HIS A 179 -16.68 -14.42 1.76
CA HIS A 179 -15.79 -13.27 1.55
C HIS A 179 -15.10 -12.83 2.86
N TYR A 180 -15.82 -12.89 3.98
CA TYR A 180 -15.31 -12.57 5.30
C TYR A 180 -16.03 -13.39 6.37
N GLN A 181 -15.43 -13.52 7.54
CA GLN A 181 -16.04 -14.19 8.69
C GLN A 181 -15.89 -13.29 9.92
N VAL A 182 -16.99 -13.04 10.63
CA VAL A 182 -16.99 -12.22 11.84
C VAL A 182 -17.06 -13.12 13.06
N TYR A 183 -15.99 -13.14 13.84
CA TYR A 183 -15.94 -13.85 15.13
C TYR A 183 -16.11 -12.87 16.28
N SER A 184 -16.93 -13.26 17.26
CA SER A 184 -17.11 -12.49 18.49
C SER A 184 -16.64 -13.29 19.70
N MET A 185 -16.00 -12.60 20.64
CA MET A 185 -15.57 -13.17 21.91
C MET A 185 -16.78 -13.62 22.73
N THR A 186 -16.70 -14.82 23.31
CA THR A 186 -17.78 -15.35 24.15
C THR A 186 -17.45 -15.25 25.62
N PHE A 187 -18.45 -14.84 26.41
CA PHE A 187 -18.37 -14.70 27.84
C PHE A 187 -19.51 -15.44 28.52
N GLN A 188 -19.26 -15.98 29.72
CA GLN A 188 -20.29 -16.60 30.52
C GLN A 188 -20.93 -15.58 31.47
N CYS A 189 -22.25 -15.43 31.41
CA CYS A 189 -22.98 -14.61 32.38
C CYS A 189 -22.94 -15.28 33.77
N LEU A 190 -22.54 -14.55 34.82
CA LEU A 190 -22.44 -15.11 36.17
C LEU A 190 -23.79 -15.41 36.83
N LYS A 191 -24.88 -14.76 36.37
CA LYS A 191 -26.23 -14.98 36.90
C LYS A 191 -26.95 -16.16 36.25
N CYS A 192 -27.01 -16.19 34.92
CA CYS A 192 -27.74 -17.26 34.20
C CYS A 192 -26.84 -18.36 33.63
N LEU A 193 -25.52 -18.26 33.81
CA LEU A 193 -24.50 -19.23 33.39
C LEU A 193 -24.44 -19.52 31.89
N ARG A 194 -25.24 -18.84 31.07
CA ARG A 194 -25.21 -18.94 29.61
C ARG A 194 -23.98 -18.26 29.05
N LYS A 195 -23.34 -18.94 28.09
CA LYS A 195 -22.28 -18.37 27.26
C LYS A 195 -22.92 -17.58 26.13
N THR A 196 -22.48 -16.36 25.91
CA THR A 196 -23.00 -15.48 24.87
C THR A 196 -21.88 -14.73 24.18
N PRO A 197 -21.92 -14.56 22.85
CA PRO A 197 -20.98 -13.72 22.14
C PRO A 197 -21.26 -12.24 22.43
N LEU A 198 -20.20 -11.46 22.61
CA LEU A 198 -20.29 -10.04 22.93
C LEU A 198 -21.07 -9.24 21.87
N ALA A 199 -20.96 -9.63 20.60
CA ALA A 199 -21.66 -9.01 19.47
C ALA A 199 -23.20 -9.13 19.56
N ARG A 200 -23.73 -10.06 20.38
CA ARG A 200 -25.17 -10.19 20.65
C ARG A 200 -25.60 -9.47 21.94
N CYS A 201 -24.68 -8.83 22.63
CA CYS A 201 -24.95 -8.10 23.86
C CYS A 201 -25.03 -6.60 23.58
N THR A 202 -25.89 -5.90 24.30
CA THR A 202 -26.00 -4.43 24.19
C THR A 202 -25.02 -3.78 25.16
N PRO A 203 -24.17 -2.83 24.73
CA PRO A 203 -23.29 -2.10 25.65
C PRO A 203 -24.11 -1.33 26.68
N VAL A 204 -23.64 -1.29 27.93
CA VAL A 204 -24.27 -0.51 29.01
C VAL A 204 -24.09 0.99 28.75
N ASP A 205 -22.89 1.37 28.31
CA ASP A 205 -22.57 2.70 27.77
C ASP A 205 -21.38 2.57 26.78
N ASN A 206 -21.05 3.63 26.05
CA ASN A 206 -20.02 3.59 25.00
C ASN A 206 -18.58 3.51 25.52
N SER A 207 -18.37 3.65 26.83
CA SER A 207 -17.06 3.76 27.48
C SER A 207 -16.79 2.65 28.48
N SER A 208 -17.84 1.99 28.99
CA SER A 208 -17.72 0.88 29.90
C SER A 208 -17.53 -0.39 29.10
N ASN A 209 -16.53 -1.15 29.53
CA ASN A 209 -16.26 -2.51 29.09
C ASN A 209 -17.33 -3.50 29.63
N ALA A 210 -18.60 -3.09 29.62
CA ALA A 210 -19.73 -3.75 30.25
C ALA A 210 -20.93 -3.82 29.31
N TYR A 211 -21.59 -4.99 29.27
CA TYR A 211 -22.63 -5.31 28.31
C TYR A 211 -23.77 -6.05 28.99
N TYR A 212 -25.00 -5.79 28.57
CA TYR A 212 -26.19 -6.49 29.05
C TYR A 212 -26.30 -7.88 28.41
N CYS A 213 -26.45 -8.89 29.26
CA CYS A 213 -26.73 -10.26 28.83
C CYS A 213 -28.08 -10.31 28.11
N PRO A 214 -28.14 -10.79 26.85
CA PRO A 214 -29.39 -10.80 26.07
C PRO A 214 -30.46 -11.74 26.62
N TYR A 215 -30.12 -12.60 27.58
CA TYR A 215 -31.04 -13.59 28.13
C TYR A 215 -31.63 -13.25 29.49
N CYS A 216 -30.94 -12.46 30.32
CA CYS A 216 -31.36 -12.18 31.69
C CYS A 216 -31.15 -10.73 32.14
N GLY A 217 -30.59 -9.88 31.27
CA GLY A 217 -30.35 -8.47 31.52
C GLY A 217 -29.23 -8.15 32.49
N ASP A 218 -28.50 -9.15 33.01
CA ASP A 218 -27.38 -8.91 33.93
C ASP A 218 -26.11 -8.47 33.20
N ILE A 219 -25.19 -7.84 33.93
CA ILE A 219 -24.00 -7.24 33.35
C ILE A 219 -22.90 -8.28 33.15
N ILE A 220 -22.37 -8.30 31.94
CA ILE A 220 -21.18 -9.04 31.50
C ILE A 220 -20.06 -8.01 31.32
N LYS A 221 -18.92 -8.20 31.99
CA LYS A 221 -17.76 -7.30 31.84
C LYS A 221 -16.68 -7.97 31.01
N THR A 222 -16.03 -7.26 30.10
CA THR A 222 -14.96 -7.85 29.27
C THR A 222 -13.69 -8.18 30.07
N SER A 223 -13.60 -7.70 31.32
CA SER A 223 -12.55 -8.08 32.28
C SER A 223 -12.72 -9.48 32.86
N GLN A 224 -13.89 -10.11 32.71
CA GLN A 224 -14.12 -11.47 33.20
C GLN A 224 -13.47 -12.51 32.28
N GLU A 225 -13.37 -13.76 32.74
CA GLU A 225 -12.74 -14.80 31.95
C GLU A 225 -13.45 -15.02 30.61
N LYS A 226 -12.66 -14.97 29.55
CA LYS A 226 -13.10 -15.26 28.19
C LYS A 226 -13.27 -16.76 28.02
N THR A 227 -14.45 -17.16 27.56
CA THR A 227 -14.76 -18.59 27.37
C THR A 227 -14.49 -19.10 25.96
N GLY A 228 -14.15 -18.21 25.02
CA GLY A 228 -13.78 -18.57 23.64
C GLY A 228 -14.16 -17.51 22.60
N TYR A 229 -14.44 -17.99 21.39
CA TYR A 229 -14.96 -17.21 20.27
C TYR A 229 -16.12 -17.97 19.60
N GLN A 230 -17.03 -17.23 18.99
CA GLN A 230 -18.12 -17.78 18.20
C GLN A 230 -18.22 -17.03 16.87
N LEU A 231 -18.38 -17.78 15.78
CA LEU A 231 -18.69 -17.24 14.46
C LEU A 231 -20.12 -16.67 14.47
N ILE A 232 -20.25 -15.40 14.09
CA ILE A 232 -21.53 -14.66 14.11
C ILE A 232 -22.05 -14.41 12.70
N GLU A 233 -21.15 -14.25 11.72
CA GLU A 233 -21.49 -13.93 10.34
C GLU A 233 -20.46 -14.56 9.38
N THR A 234 -20.95 -15.05 8.24
CA THR A 234 -20.21 -15.64 7.11
C THR A 234 -20.86 -15.27 5.79
#